data_AF-A0A2E6KWX4-F1
#
_entry.id   AF-A0A2E6KWX4-F1
#
_cell.length_a   1.000
_cell.length_b   1.000
_cell.length_c   1.000
_cell.angle_alpha   90.00
_cell.angle_beta   90.00
_cell.angle_gamma   90.00
#
_symmetry.space_group_name_H-M   'P 1'
#
loop_
_entity.id
_entity.type
_entity.pdbx_description
1 polymer ?
#
loop_
_entity_poly.entity_id
_entity_poly.type
_entity_poly.pdbx_seq_one_letter_code
_entity_poly.pdbx_strand_id
1 'polypeptide(L)'
;MPVCTRDVGIFFGLAVGGFWFSRKGYNRWTVKDTCLSLLPDAWLLNTYQNNRRTMLWLGCGLILCLPLIVDGFTQLLTSYESNNIMRPITGAGFGIGLGVLISASYSARSKFFKSAAQVNLPGGMKFRLVEEE
;
A
#
# COMPACT_ATOMS: atom_id res chain seq x y z
N MET A 1 -19.06 12.53 18.77
CA MET A 1 -17.62 12.45 19.11
C MET A 1 -16.93 13.55 18.34
N PRO A 2 -16.13 14.45 18.95
CA PRO A 2 -15.34 15.40 18.19
C PRO A 2 -14.35 14.58 17.36
N VAL A 3 -14.62 14.44 16.06
CA VAL A 3 -13.72 13.76 15.13
C VAL A 3 -12.45 14.61 15.09
N CYS A 4 -11.30 14.03 15.41
CA CYS A 4 -10.04 14.76 15.35
C CYS A 4 -9.81 15.19 13.90
N THR A 5 -9.27 16.40 13.66
CA THR A 5 -8.98 16.86 12.29
C THR A 5 -8.04 15.92 11.53
N ARG A 6 -7.28 15.10 12.26
CA ARG A 6 -6.47 14.00 11.73
C ARG A 6 -7.31 12.88 11.10
N ASP A 7 -8.41 12.48 11.73
CA ASP A 7 -9.28 11.41 11.23
C ASP A 7 -9.93 11.80 9.91
N VAL A 8 -10.27 13.09 9.74
CA VAL A 8 -10.75 13.66 8.47
C VAL A 8 -9.72 13.41 7.37
N GLY A 9 -8.44 13.67 7.65
CA GLY A 9 -7.34 13.38 6.74
C GLY A 9 -7.21 11.89 6.41
N ILE A 10 -7.28 11.02 7.42
CA ILE A 10 -7.20 9.56 7.25
C ILE A 10 -8.35 9.04 6.37
N PHE A 11 -9.60 9.45 6.65
CA PHE A 11 -10.75 9.04 5.85
C PHE A 11 -10.71 9.57 4.42
N PHE A 12 -10.28 10.82 4.24
CA PHE A 12 -10.06 11.39 2.92
C PHE A 12 -8.98 10.60 2.15
N GLY A 13 -7.84 10.34 2.80
CA GLY A 13 -6.78 9.54 2.22
C GLY A 13 -7.25 8.12 1.86
N LEU A 14 -8.04 7.48 2.73
CA LEU A 14 -8.62 6.16 2.48
C LEU A 14 -9.51 6.16 1.23
N ALA A 15 -10.36 7.17 1.08
CA ALA A 15 -11.20 7.33 -0.10
C ALA A 15 -10.36 7.51 -1.37
N VAL A 16 -9.32 8.34 -1.32
CA VAL A 16 -8.38 8.56 -2.43
C VAL A 16 -7.61 7.28 -2.79
N GLY A 17 -7.10 6.56 -1.79
CA GLY A 17 -6.36 5.31 -1.99
C GLY A 17 -7.24 4.21 -2.60
N GLY A 18 -8.47 4.07 -2.10
CA GLY A 18 -9.46 3.15 -2.68
C GLY A 18 -9.86 3.53 -4.11
N PHE A 19 -10.09 4.82 -4.37
CA PHE A 19 -10.40 5.31 -5.71
C PHE A 19 -9.26 5.07 -6.70
N TRP A 20 -8.01 5.34 -6.27
CA TRP A 20 -6.84 5.08 -7.09
C TRP A 20 -6.70 3.59 -7.39
N PHE A 21 -6.91 2.72 -6.39
CA PHE A 21 -6.91 1.28 -6.59
C PHE A 21 -8.00 0.83 -7.54
N SER A 22 -9.22 1.39 -7.45
CA SER A 22 -10.31 1.06 -8.36
C SER A 22 -10.00 1.35 -9.83
N ARG A 23 -9.08 2.28 -10.14
CA ARG A 23 -8.73 2.65 -11.52
C ARG A 23 -7.57 1.83 -12.08
N LYS A 24 -6.57 1.52 -11.26
CA LYS A 24 -5.30 0.92 -11.73
C LYS A 24 -4.96 -0.42 -11.09
N GLY A 25 -5.53 -0.72 -9.93
CA GLY A 25 -5.22 -1.93 -9.17
C GLY A 25 -5.88 -3.16 -9.77
N TYR A 26 -5.18 -4.29 -9.74
CA TYR A 26 -5.71 -5.57 -10.16
C TYR A 26 -5.11 -6.71 -9.35
N ASN A 27 -5.83 -7.82 -9.30
CA ASN A 27 -5.47 -8.99 -8.49
C ASN A 27 -4.21 -9.67 -9.04
N ARG A 28 -3.15 -9.77 -8.21
CA ARG A 28 -1.94 -10.56 -8.49
C ARG A 28 -1.76 -11.72 -7.50
N TRP A 29 -2.87 -12.32 -7.05
CA TRP A 29 -2.97 -13.42 -6.09
C TRP A 29 -2.57 -13.06 -4.66
N THR A 30 -1.40 -12.48 -4.43
CA THR A 30 -0.96 -12.09 -3.08
C THR A 30 -1.32 -10.63 -2.80
N VAL A 31 -1.56 -10.30 -1.53
CA VAL A 31 -1.89 -8.92 -1.12
C VAL A 31 -0.75 -7.96 -1.49
N LYS A 32 0.51 -8.33 -1.24
CA LYS A 32 1.68 -7.50 -1.56
C LYS A 32 1.79 -7.21 -3.07
N ASP A 33 1.64 -8.24 -3.91
CA ASP A 33 1.76 -8.08 -5.35
C ASP A 33 0.56 -7.30 -5.91
N THR A 34 -0.62 -7.49 -5.31
CA THR A 34 -1.83 -6.73 -5.62
C THR A 34 -1.67 -5.25 -5.22
N CYS A 35 -1.05 -4.94 -4.08
CA CYS A 35 -0.69 -3.55 -3.72
C CYS A 35 0.30 -2.95 -4.75
N LEU A 36 1.35 -3.70 -5.09
CA LEU A 36 2.38 -3.25 -6.03
C LEU A 36 1.85 -3.11 -7.47
N SER A 37 0.69 -3.67 -7.81
CA SER A 37 0.06 -3.52 -9.13
C SER A 37 -0.25 -2.06 -9.51
N LEU A 38 -0.28 -1.14 -8.53
CA LEU A 38 -0.47 0.29 -8.78
C LEU A 38 0.77 0.96 -9.38
N LEU A 39 1.96 0.35 -9.24
CA LEU A 39 3.20 0.86 -9.78
C LEU A 39 3.43 0.31 -11.21
N PRO A 40 4.06 1.10 -12.10
CA PRO A 40 4.37 0.63 -13.45
C PRO A 40 5.28 -0.60 -13.46
N ASP A 41 4.98 -1.57 -14.33
CA ASP A 41 5.76 -2.81 -14.44
C ASP A 41 7.24 -2.57 -14.77
N ALA A 42 7.55 -1.51 -15.52
CA ALA A 42 8.92 -1.10 -15.83
C ALA A 42 9.75 -0.82 -14.56
N TRP A 43 9.14 -0.27 -13.51
CA TRP A 43 9.82 0.02 -12.25
C TRP A 43 9.97 -1.23 -11.38
N LEU A 44 9.04 -2.17 -11.51
CA LEU A 44 9.00 -3.39 -10.72
C LEU A 44 9.91 -4.50 -11.27
N LEU A 45 10.26 -4.47 -12.56
CA LEU A 45 11.02 -5.53 -13.22
C LEU A 45 12.28 -5.92 -12.42
N ASN A 46 13.13 -4.95 -12.11
CA ASN A 46 14.38 -5.17 -11.37
C ASN A 46 14.12 -5.66 -9.93
N THR A 47 13.06 -5.16 -9.29
CA THR A 47 12.67 -5.57 -7.92
C THR A 47 12.23 -7.03 -7.88
N TYR A 48 11.42 -7.46 -8.86
CA TYR A 48 10.94 -8.83 -8.92
C TYR A 48 12.05 -9.81 -9.30
N GLN A 49 12.93 -9.43 -10.23
CA GLN A 49 14.12 -10.24 -10.60
C GLN A 49 15.04 -10.49 -9.40
N ASN A 50 15.27 -9.47 -8.57
CA ASN A 50 16.10 -9.57 -7.37
C ASN A 50 15.34 -10.05 -6.12
N ASN A 51 14.08 -10.49 -6.26
CA ASN A 51 13.21 -10.92 -5.16
C ASN A 51 13.07 -9.90 -4.00
N ARG A 52 13.23 -8.59 -4.28
CA ARG A 52 13.14 -7.50 -3.29
C ARG A 52 11.71 -6.98 -3.08
N ARG A 53 10.70 -7.69 -3.59
CA ARG A 53 9.27 -7.31 -3.54
C ARG A 53 8.76 -6.99 -2.13
N THR A 54 9.17 -7.76 -1.13
CA THR A 54 8.74 -7.54 0.26
C THR A 54 9.34 -6.26 0.81
N MET A 55 10.62 -6.01 0.53
CA MET A 55 11.30 -4.79 0.95
C MET A 55 10.69 -3.55 0.29
N LEU A 56 10.37 -3.62 -1.00
CA LEU A 56 9.69 -2.53 -1.71
C LEU A 56 8.31 -2.25 -1.12
N TRP A 57 7.50 -3.30 -0.91
CA TRP A 57 6.15 -3.15 -0.33
C TRP A 57 6.19 -2.53 1.08
N LEU A 58 7.09 -3.02 1.94
CA LEU A 58 7.30 -2.44 3.27
C LEU A 58 7.83 -1.00 3.19
N GLY A 59 8.74 -0.70 2.26
CA GLY A 59 9.26 0.64 2.03
C GLY A 59 8.16 1.62 1.61
N CYS A 60 7.30 1.25 0.68
CA CYS A 60 6.14 2.05 0.30
C CYS A 60 5.19 2.29 1.48
N GLY A 61 4.91 1.26 2.28
CA GLY A 61 4.10 1.39 3.50
C GLY A 61 4.73 2.34 4.51
N LEU A 62 6.03 2.22 4.76
CA LEU A 62 6.76 3.09 5.68
C LEU A 62 6.71 4.55 5.23
N ILE A 63 6.93 4.83 3.94
CA ILE A 63 6.86 6.18 3.37
C ILE A 63 5.49 6.82 3.60
N LEU A 64 4.41 6.04 3.42
CA LEU A 64 3.04 6.53 3.64
C LEU A 64 2.71 6.78 5.12
N CYS A 65 3.31 6.00 6.03
CA CYS A 65 3.17 6.20 7.48
C CYS A 65 4.04 7.33 8.02
N LEU A 66 5.16 7.65 7.35
CA LEU A 66 6.22 8.52 7.88
C LEU A 66 5.71 9.91 8.30
N PRO A 67 4.87 10.64 7.52
CA PRO A 67 4.39 11.96 7.93
C PRO A 67 3.60 11.93 9.24
N LEU A 68 2.73 10.93 9.40
CA LEU A 68 1.94 10.74 10.62
C LEU A 68 2.82 10.40 11.82
N ILE A 69 3.79 9.50 11.62
CA ILE A 69 4.77 9.11 12.65
C ILE A 69 5.57 10.34 13.07
N VAL A 70 6.20 11.07 12.15
CA VAL A 70 7.04 12.23 12.46
C VAL A 70 6.24 13.31 13.18
N ASP A 71 5.05 13.67 12.70
CA ASP A 71 4.20 14.69 13.33
C ASP A 71 3.72 14.25 14.74
N GLY A 72 3.37 12.97 14.92
CA GLY A 72 2.99 12.43 16.23
C GLY A 72 4.14 12.38 17.23
N PHE A 73 5.32 11.90 16.82
CA PHE A 73 6.49 11.78 17.69
C PHE A 73 7.11 13.15 18.01
N THR A 74 7.15 14.08 17.06
CA THR A 74 7.61 15.45 17.34
C THR A 74 6.72 16.14 18.36
N GLN A 75 5.40 16.00 18.24
CA GLN A 75 4.46 16.53 19.25
C GLN A 75 4.59 15.82 20.61
N LEU A 76 4.87 14.52 20.64
CA LEU A 76 5.06 13.77 21.89
C LEU A 76 6.34 14.17 22.63
N LEU A 77 7.43 14.44 21.89
CA LEU A 77 8.77 14.62 22.45
C LEU A 77 9.19 16.09 22.63
N THR A 78 8.42 17.05 22.10
CA THR A 78 8.78 18.48 22.11
C THR A 78 7.60 19.37 22.48
N SER A 79 7.84 20.68 22.59
CA SER A 79 6.78 21.69 22.76
C SER A 79 6.05 22.05 21.46
N TYR A 80 6.36 21.39 20.35
CA TYR A 80 5.63 21.57 19.09
C TYR A 80 4.19 21.05 19.23
N GLU A 81 3.23 21.87 18.80
CA GLU A 81 1.83 21.48 18.71
C GLU A 81 1.40 21.39 17.24
N SER A 82 0.93 20.21 16.83
CA SER A 82 0.42 20.01 15.48
C SER A 82 -0.88 20.80 15.30
N ASN A 83 -0.89 21.71 14.34
CA ASN A 83 -2.03 22.58 14.07
C ASN A 83 -3.14 21.86 13.26
N ASN A 84 -4.32 22.49 13.18
CA ASN A 84 -5.49 21.92 12.52
C ASN A 84 -5.30 21.63 11.02
N ILE A 85 -4.29 22.21 10.35
CA ILE A 85 -4.02 21.97 8.93
C ILE A 85 -3.00 20.85 8.75
N MET A 86 -1.99 20.76 9.62
CA MET A 86 -0.96 19.72 9.55
C MET A 86 -1.53 18.34 9.88
N ARG A 87 -2.41 18.25 10.88
CA ARG A 87 -3.06 17.00 11.31
C ARG A 87 -3.75 16.22 10.17
N PRO A 88 -4.60 16.81 9.33
CA PRO A 88 -5.20 16.10 8.20
C PRO A 88 -4.18 15.76 7.11
N ILE A 89 -3.20 16.61 6.84
CA ILE A 89 -2.17 16.35 5.81
C ILE A 89 -1.32 15.14 6.19
N THR A 90 -0.86 15.08 7.44
CA THR A 90 -0.03 13.98 7.94
C THR A 90 -0.84 12.68 8.03
N GLY A 91 -2.12 12.76 8.37
CA GLY A 91 -3.05 11.62 8.34
C GLY A 91 -3.42 11.12 6.94
N ALA A 92 -3.46 11.99 5.93
CA ALA A 92 -3.88 11.61 4.58
C ALA A 92 -2.96 10.60 3.90
N GLY A 93 -1.63 10.72 4.07
CA GLY A 93 -0.66 9.75 3.55
C GLY A 93 -0.92 8.34 4.09
N PHE A 94 -1.11 8.22 5.40
CA PHE A 94 -1.47 6.97 6.05
C PHE A 94 -2.81 6.43 5.54
N GLY A 95 -3.82 7.31 5.41
CA GLY A 95 -5.12 6.97 4.85
C GLY A 95 -5.04 6.36 3.45
N ILE A 96 -4.23 6.94 2.56
CA ILE A 96 -4.01 6.42 1.20
C ILE A 96 -3.45 5.00 1.25
N GLY A 97 -2.42 4.77 2.08
CA GLY A 97 -1.85 3.45 2.28
C GLY A 97 -2.88 2.44 2.77
N LEU A 98 -3.70 2.82 3.74
CA LEU A 98 -4.76 1.98 4.29
C LEU A 98 -5.83 1.64 3.24
N GLY A 99 -6.27 2.63 2.45
CA GLY A 99 -7.25 2.43 1.38
C GLY A 99 -6.75 1.47 0.29
N VAL A 100 -5.48 1.60 -0.10
CA VAL A 100 -4.82 0.65 -1.03
C VAL A 100 -4.74 -0.74 -0.42
N LEU A 101 -4.30 -0.86 0.84
CA LEU A 101 -4.14 -2.15 1.51
C LEU A 101 -5.47 -2.90 1.66
N ILE A 102 -6.53 -2.21 2.08
CA ILE A 102 -7.87 -2.78 2.21
C ILE A 102 -8.37 -3.24 0.83
N SER A 103 -8.27 -2.38 -0.18
CA SER A 103 -8.73 -2.69 -1.54
C SER A 103 -7.97 -3.88 -2.14
N ALA A 104 -6.65 -3.91 -1.94
CA ALA A 104 -5.81 -5.03 -2.35
C ALA A 104 -6.15 -6.32 -1.60
N SER A 105 -6.45 -6.24 -0.30
CA SER A 105 -6.80 -7.41 0.52
C SER A 105 -8.13 -8.05 0.06
N TYR A 106 -9.12 -7.23 -0.29
CA TYR A 106 -10.39 -7.72 -0.87
C TYR A 106 -10.22 -8.25 -2.31
N SER A 107 -9.30 -7.66 -3.08
CA SER A 107 -9.07 -8.04 -4.48
C SER A 107 -8.20 -9.29 -4.63
N ALA A 108 -7.24 -9.51 -3.73
CA ALA A 108 -6.25 -10.59 -3.75
C ALA A 108 -6.86 -11.98 -3.47
N ARG A 109 -7.68 -12.47 -4.40
CA ARG A 109 -8.40 -13.74 -4.31
C ARG A 109 -7.80 -14.75 -5.27
N SER A 110 -7.26 -15.84 -4.74
CA SER A 110 -6.68 -16.95 -5.52
C SER A 110 -7.72 -17.70 -6.36
N LYS A 111 -9.00 -17.70 -5.94
CA LYS A 111 -10.12 -18.37 -6.64
C LYS A 111 -10.28 -17.97 -8.11
N PHE A 112 -9.80 -16.79 -8.51
CA PHE A 112 -9.88 -16.34 -9.91
C PHE A 112 -8.78 -16.91 -10.81
N PHE A 113 -7.83 -17.66 -10.25
CA PHE A 113 -6.75 -18.31 -10.97
C PHE A 113 -6.90 -19.82 -10.87
N LYS A 114 -6.73 -20.53 -12.00
CA LYS A 114 -6.68 -22.01 -12.01
C LYS A 114 -5.37 -22.55 -11.43
N SER A 115 -4.28 -21.78 -11.56
CA SER A 115 -2.94 -22.13 -11.05
C SER A 115 -2.10 -20.87 -10.84
N ALA A 116 -1.11 -20.94 -9.94
CA ALA A 116 -0.21 -19.84 -9.62
C ALA A 116 0.56 -19.33 -10.85
N ALA A 117 0.78 -20.19 -11.84
CA ALA A 117 1.42 -19.84 -13.10
C ALA A 117 0.58 -18.92 -14.01
N GLN A 118 -0.72 -18.74 -13.74
CA GLN A 118 -1.58 -17.83 -14.50
C GLN A 118 -1.44 -16.38 -14.07
N VAL A 119 -0.80 -16.11 -12.92
CA VAL A 119 -0.59 -14.75 -12.45
C VAL A 119 0.46 -14.08 -13.33
N ASN A 120 0.09 -12.93 -13.91
CA ASN A 120 1.02 -12.11 -14.67
C ASN A 120 1.81 -11.21 -13.71
N LEU A 121 3.09 -11.48 -13.56
CA LEU A 121 4.02 -10.64 -12.81
C LEU A 121 4.86 -9.79 -13.78
N PRO A 122 5.48 -8.69 -13.32
CA PRO A 122 6.35 -7.86 -14.14
C PRO A 122 7.39 -8.69 -14.88
N GLY A 123 7.68 -8.35 -16.14
CA GLY A 123 8.65 -9.10 -16.96
C GLY A 123 8.22 -10.51 -17.37
N GLY A 124 6.92 -10.84 -17.30
CA GLY A 124 6.39 -12.15 -17.69
C GLY A 124 6.74 -13.28 -16.70
N MET A 125 7.23 -12.92 -15.50
CA MET A 125 7.50 -13.88 -14.44
C MET A 125 6.21 -14.55 -13.97
N LYS A 126 6.34 -15.79 -13.50
CA LYS A 126 5.21 -16.61 -13.03
C LYS A 126 5.57 -17.26 -11.71
N PHE A 127 4.57 -17.51 -10.87
CA PHE A 127 4.79 -18.34 -9.69
C PHE A 127 5.00 -19.80 -10.11
N ARG A 128 6.02 -20.43 -9.52
CA ARG A 128 6.26 -21.87 -9.59
C ARG A 128 6.19 -22.41 -8.16
N LEU A 129 5.46 -23.50 -7.98
CA LEU A 129 5.50 -24.24 -6.72
C LEU A 129 6.86 -24.96 -6.64
N VAL A 130 7.46 -24.98 -5.46
CA VAL A 130 8.62 -25.82 -5.22
C VAL A 130 8.10 -27.26 -5.21
N GLU A 131 8.57 -28.09 -6.13
CA GLU A 131 8.32 -29.53 -6.08
C GLU A 131 9.10 -30.05 -4.85
N GLU A 132 8.39 -30.66 -3.89
CA GLU A 132 9.04 -31.37 -2.79
C GLU A 132 9.75 -32.60 -3.38
N GLU A 133 11.08 -32.67 -3.22
CA GLU A 133 11.89 -33.86 -3.53
C GLU A 133 11.63 -35.00 -2.55
#